data_AF-A0A1M5N9V6-F1
#
_entry.id   AF-A0A1M5N9V6-F1
#
_cell.length_a   1.000
_cell.length_b   1.000
_cell.length_c   1.000
_cell.angle_alpha   90.00
_cell.angle_beta   90.00
_cell.angle_gamma   90.00
#
_symmetry.space_group_name_H-M   'P 1'
#
loop_
_entity.id
_entity.type
_entity.pdbx_description
1 polymer ?
#
loop_
_entity_poly.entity_id
_entity_poly.type
_entity_poly.pdbx_seq_one_letter_code
_entity_poly.pdbx_strand_id
1 'polypeptide(L)'
;MKFNELLDRFIDFIDRNRKSIIKFSLSVLGFVLLIAVFFISSDEMTVSKESNQLLKNIERRQYSIAIDYYKSLDRQFSDTKMKRFNNSVSKKINKLLLASGDKYINGEITKEYFIGLINTINSLYDINLNLKDIVEQASRVSELYKADSFKYDVGISYMNIISSLNGINGELDVYKQEIQVVYESRKIYEESLNNQKISKYHEAIEGYDKVLKEDKKYYSLAQDAKKECIDLMHDYYIEQSKEFNKLGNYEEALQCIDYLKPYYEEDEKVEELEKTYQKNLSLYTMTSDDILNLISKRSGKDRKSISINTLQQMVDDKKYYYVELFEHEKLVNELLISPDDKSMYSYKSSSRKYDSNYSDGYFRILDGGKYQFSISDEKLEFILKGILDEKNIKYKSINKVPVQKVDRYTKSEKSLDEILGKQKDLYNYFLINKGFFKKKQLCLVNIYSGKIFTILDGKLEEY
;
A
#
# COMPACT_ATOMS: atom_id res chain seq x y z
N MET A 1 32.61 -42.29 -92.18
CA MET A 1 31.35 -41.93 -92.86
C MET A 1 31.20 -40.43 -92.72
N LYS A 2 31.18 -39.67 -93.82
CA LYS A 2 31.14 -38.20 -93.74
C LYS A 2 29.75 -37.78 -93.28
N PHE A 3 29.65 -36.80 -92.37
CA PHE A 3 28.38 -36.31 -91.81
C PHE A 3 27.33 -36.00 -92.89
N ASN A 4 27.79 -35.52 -94.05
CA ASN A 4 26.97 -35.25 -95.22
C ASN A 4 26.31 -36.52 -95.81
N GLU A 5 27.00 -37.66 -95.88
CA GLU A 5 26.41 -38.91 -96.38
C GLU A 5 25.38 -39.51 -95.40
N LEU A 6 25.58 -39.28 -94.10
CA LEU A 6 24.61 -39.67 -93.08
C LEU A 6 23.37 -38.77 -93.15
N LEU A 7 23.55 -37.47 -93.37
CA LEU A 7 22.45 -36.52 -93.60
C LEU A 7 21.69 -36.84 -94.88
N ASP A 8 22.37 -37.09 -96.00
CA ASP A 8 21.72 -37.42 -97.26
C ASP A 8 20.91 -38.72 -97.16
N ARG A 9 21.45 -39.76 -96.50
CA ARG A 9 20.68 -40.98 -96.21
C ARG A 9 19.49 -40.74 -95.29
N PHE A 10 19.60 -39.83 -94.34
CA PHE A 10 18.52 -39.48 -93.43
C PHE A 10 17.44 -38.68 -94.16
N ILE A 11 17.83 -37.76 -95.06
CA ILE A 11 16.94 -36.98 -95.92
C ILE A 11 16.22 -37.91 -96.90
N ASP A 12 16.94 -38.82 -97.57
CA ASP A 12 16.35 -39.82 -98.46
C ASP A 12 15.39 -40.75 -97.71
N PHE A 13 15.72 -41.15 -96.49
CA PHE A 13 14.83 -41.95 -95.64
C PHE A 13 13.56 -41.18 -95.26
N ILE A 14 13.70 -39.89 -94.91
CA ILE A 14 12.58 -39.00 -94.63
C ILE A 14 11.71 -38.82 -95.87
N ASP A 15 12.30 -38.62 -97.04
CA ASP A 15 11.54 -38.34 -98.27
C ASP A 15 10.85 -39.59 -98.81
N ARG A 16 11.52 -40.76 -98.75
CA ARG A 16 10.97 -42.06 -99.15
C ARG A 16 9.84 -42.53 -98.24
N ASN A 17 9.89 -42.19 -96.95
CA ASN A 17 8.85 -42.52 -95.97
C ASN A 17 8.00 -41.32 -95.57
N ARG A 18 8.05 -40.22 -96.34
CA ARG A 18 7.49 -38.90 -95.97
C ARG A 18 6.05 -38.96 -95.52
N LYS A 19 5.20 -39.68 -96.25
CA LYS A 19 3.78 -39.87 -95.87
C LYS A 19 3.60 -40.57 -94.53
N SER A 20 4.43 -41.57 -94.23
CA SER A 20 4.34 -42.35 -92.99
C SER A 20 4.91 -41.58 -91.80
N ILE A 21 6.03 -40.86 -92.01
CA ILE A 21 6.65 -40.00 -90.99
C ILE A 21 5.74 -38.82 -90.65
N ILE A 22 5.14 -38.16 -91.65
CA ILE A 22 4.18 -37.07 -91.42
C ILE A 22 2.94 -37.58 -90.67
N LYS A 23 2.41 -38.77 -91.03
CA LYS A 23 1.29 -39.37 -90.28
C LYS A 23 1.67 -39.69 -88.84
N PHE A 24 2.83 -40.29 -88.63
CA PHE A 24 3.31 -40.64 -87.28
C PHE A 24 3.57 -39.39 -86.44
N SER A 25 4.23 -38.37 -87.00
CA SER A 25 4.50 -37.12 -86.29
C SER A 25 3.22 -36.35 -85.98
N LEU A 26 2.23 -36.29 -86.89
CA LEU A 26 0.91 -35.73 -86.61
C LEU A 26 0.15 -36.51 -85.54
N SER A 27 0.29 -37.84 -85.51
CA SER A 27 -0.36 -38.68 -84.49
C SER A 27 0.28 -38.49 -83.12
N VAL A 28 1.62 -38.39 -83.04
CA VAL A 28 2.35 -38.04 -81.81
C VAL A 28 2.01 -36.63 -81.36
N LEU A 29 1.94 -35.65 -82.26
CA LEU A 29 1.56 -34.27 -81.93
C LEU A 29 0.11 -34.22 -81.40
N GLY A 30 -0.80 -34.97 -82.03
CA GLY A 30 -2.18 -35.12 -81.57
C GLY A 30 -2.29 -35.78 -80.20
N PHE A 31 -1.45 -36.79 -79.91
CA PHE A 31 -1.37 -37.43 -78.60
C PHE A 31 -0.80 -36.50 -77.53
N VAL A 32 0.24 -35.72 -77.84
CA VAL A 32 0.80 -34.69 -76.95
C VAL A 32 -0.21 -33.57 -76.69
N LEU A 33 -0.95 -33.14 -77.71
CA LEU A 33 -2.04 -32.18 -77.58
C LEU A 33 -3.18 -32.74 -76.73
N LEU A 34 -3.53 -34.02 -76.90
CA LEU A 34 -4.51 -34.69 -76.06
C LEU A 34 -4.07 -34.79 -74.60
N ILE A 35 -2.81 -35.10 -74.34
CA ILE A 35 -2.22 -35.07 -72.99
C ILE A 35 -2.27 -33.65 -72.44
N ALA A 36 -1.86 -32.64 -73.20
CA ALA A 36 -1.90 -31.24 -72.77
C ALA A 36 -3.33 -30.77 -72.47
N VAL A 37 -4.31 -31.15 -73.31
CA VAL A 37 -5.74 -30.88 -73.06
C VAL A 37 -6.22 -31.65 -71.83
N PHE A 38 -5.88 -32.92 -71.66
CA PHE A 38 -6.22 -33.70 -70.47
C PHE A 38 -5.61 -33.12 -69.19
N PHE A 39 -4.38 -32.59 -69.25
CA PHE A 39 -3.71 -31.94 -68.13
C PHE A 39 -4.32 -30.56 -67.81
N ILE A 40 -4.61 -29.74 -68.81
CA ILE A 40 -5.26 -28.42 -68.63
C ILE A 40 -6.71 -28.59 -68.17
N SER A 41 -7.41 -29.60 -68.67
CA SER A 41 -8.76 -30.00 -68.26
C SER A 41 -8.75 -30.90 -67.02
N SER A 42 -7.59 -31.21 -66.44
CA SER A 42 -7.52 -32.07 -65.27
C SER A 42 -8.14 -31.37 -64.05
N ASP A 43 -8.89 -32.15 -63.28
CA ASP A 43 -9.47 -31.69 -62.03
C ASP A 43 -8.44 -31.17 -61.03
N GLU A 44 -7.17 -31.59 -61.14
CA GLU A 44 -6.09 -31.24 -60.21
C GLU A 44 -5.59 -29.80 -60.42
N MET A 45 -5.37 -29.35 -61.67
CA MET A 45 -5.06 -27.93 -61.96
C MET A 45 -6.23 -27.02 -61.57
N THR A 46 -7.46 -27.49 -61.76
CA THR A 46 -8.68 -26.74 -61.39
C THR A 46 -8.79 -26.59 -59.87
N VAL A 47 -8.62 -27.68 -59.10
CA VAL A 47 -8.69 -27.64 -57.63
C VAL A 47 -7.62 -26.72 -57.03
N SER A 48 -6.38 -26.77 -57.55
CA SER A 48 -5.31 -25.88 -57.09
C SER A 48 -5.66 -24.41 -57.34
N LYS A 49 -6.15 -24.07 -58.54
CA LYS A 49 -6.57 -22.71 -58.89
C LYS A 49 -7.69 -22.21 -57.99
N GLU A 50 -8.77 -22.97 -57.81
CA GLU A 50 -9.90 -22.55 -56.98
C GLU A 50 -9.48 -22.42 -55.50
N SER A 51 -8.63 -23.32 -54.99
CA SER A 51 -8.15 -23.24 -53.60
C SER A 51 -7.29 -22.01 -53.33
N ASN A 52 -6.49 -21.58 -54.32
CA ASN A 52 -5.73 -20.33 -54.26
C ASN A 52 -6.65 -19.11 -54.29
N GLN A 53 -7.71 -19.16 -55.11
CA GLN A 53 -8.67 -18.06 -55.20
C GLN A 53 -9.43 -17.88 -53.89
N LEU A 54 -9.86 -18.98 -53.24
CA LEU A 54 -10.47 -18.91 -51.91
C LEU A 54 -9.52 -18.28 -50.89
N LEU A 55 -8.28 -18.79 -50.81
CA LEU A 55 -7.27 -18.26 -49.87
C LEU A 55 -7.02 -16.76 -50.09
N LYS A 56 -6.91 -16.34 -51.35
CA LYS A 56 -6.69 -14.95 -51.73
C LYS A 56 -7.85 -14.05 -51.28
N ASN A 57 -9.10 -14.51 -51.36
CA ASN A 57 -10.24 -13.75 -50.85
C ASN A 57 -10.16 -13.59 -49.32
N ILE A 58 -9.76 -14.65 -48.60
CA ILE A 58 -9.57 -14.62 -47.15
C ILE A 58 -8.45 -13.65 -46.75
N GLU A 59 -7.27 -13.75 -47.38
CA GLU A 59 -6.11 -12.89 -47.10
C GLU A 59 -6.39 -11.41 -47.42
N ARG A 60 -7.25 -11.14 -48.42
CA ARG A 60 -7.73 -9.79 -48.77
C ARG A 60 -8.86 -9.29 -47.88
N ARG A 61 -9.21 -10.03 -46.83
CA ARG A 61 -10.30 -9.72 -45.89
C ARG A 61 -11.68 -9.65 -46.54
N GLN A 62 -11.85 -10.30 -47.68
CA GLN A 62 -13.12 -10.39 -48.40
C GLN A 62 -13.91 -11.60 -47.89
N TYR A 63 -14.21 -11.62 -46.59
CA TYR A 63 -14.73 -12.80 -45.88
C TYR A 63 -16.08 -13.30 -46.42
N SER A 64 -17.05 -12.41 -46.64
CA SER A 64 -18.34 -12.80 -47.22
C SER A 64 -18.19 -13.40 -48.61
N ILE A 65 -17.32 -12.80 -49.45
CA ILE A 65 -17.01 -13.30 -50.79
C ILE A 65 -16.34 -14.68 -50.70
N ALA A 66 -15.44 -14.90 -49.74
CA ALA A 66 -14.80 -16.19 -49.53
C ALA A 66 -15.82 -17.28 -49.14
N ILE A 67 -16.73 -16.97 -48.21
CA ILE A 67 -17.78 -17.90 -47.74
C ILE A 67 -18.76 -18.23 -48.88
N ASP A 68 -19.25 -17.23 -49.60
CA ASP A 68 -20.17 -17.44 -50.72
C ASP A 68 -19.51 -18.23 -51.84
N TYR A 69 -18.23 -17.95 -52.11
CA TYR A 69 -17.45 -18.68 -53.10
C TYR A 69 -17.27 -20.15 -52.70
N TYR A 70 -16.91 -20.45 -51.45
CA TYR A 70 -16.85 -21.82 -50.94
C TYR A 70 -18.18 -22.57 -51.12
N LYS A 71 -19.30 -21.96 -50.72
CA LYS A 71 -20.65 -22.53 -50.89
C LYS A 71 -21.03 -22.75 -52.35
N SER A 72 -20.55 -21.88 -53.25
CA SER A 72 -20.80 -22.02 -54.68
C SER A 72 -20.05 -23.21 -55.28
N LEU A 73 -18.81 -23.45 -54.83
CA LEU A 73 -18.01 -24.61 -55.24
C LEU A 73 -18.61 -25.90 -54.71
N ASP A 74 -19.09 -25.90 -53.47
CA ASP A 74 -19.77 -27.06 -52.86
C ASP A 74 -20.97 -27.53 -53.68
N ARG A 75 -21.73 -26.61 -54.29
CA ARG A 75 -22.86 -26.94 -55.18
C ARG A 75 -22.45 -27.39 -56.59
N GLN A 76 -21.27 -27.00 -57.04
CA GLN A 76 -20.81 -27.23 -58.43
C GLN A 76 -19.89 -28.44 -58.56
N PHE A 77 -19.12 -28.75 -57.51
CA PHE A 77 -18.16 -29.84 -57.52
C PHE A 77 -18.83 -31.17 -57.20
N SER A 78 -18.30 -32.25 -57.78
CA SER A 78 -18.63 -33.60 -57.30
C SER A 78 -17.97 -33.84 -55.93
N ASP A 79 -18.53 -34.75 -55.14
CA ASP A 79 -18.02 -35.08 -53.80
C ASP A 79 -16.52 -35.40 -53.79
N THR A 80 -16.05 -36.15 -54.80
CA THR A 80 -14.63 -36.52 -54.92
C THR A 80 -13.75 -35.28 -55.19
N LYS A 81 -14.24 -34.36 -56.02
CA LYS A 81 -13.53 -33.11 -56.34
C LYS A 81 -13.55 -32.17 -55.14
N MET A 82 -14.68 -32.06 -54.45
CA MET A 82 -14.82 -31.24 -53.25
C MET A 82 -13.92 -31.75 -52.11
N LYS A 83 -13.83 -33.07 -51.91
CA LYS A 83 -12.89 -33.66 -50.93
C LYS A 83 -11.43 -33.31 -51.24
N ARG A 84 -11.01 -33.39 -52.51
CA ARG A 84 -9.65 -32.98 -52.93
C ARG A 84 -9.42 -31.49 -52.70
N PHE A 85 -10.42 -30.66 -52.99
CA PHE A 85 -10.39 -29.23 -52.73
C PHE A 85 -10.27 -28.91 -51.24
N ASN A 86 -11.13 -29.48 -50.39
CA ASN A 86 -11.09 -29.32 -48.93
C ASN A 86 -9.73 -29.73 -48.36
N ASN A 87 -9.13 -30.81 -48.85
CA ASN A 87 -7.78 -31.22 -48.45
C ASN A 87 -6.70 -30.19 -48.85
N SER A 88 -6.79 -29.61 -50.05
CA SER A 88 -5.87 -28.56 -50.51
C SER A 88 -6.02 -27.28 -49.67
N VAL A 89 -7.26 -26.85 -49.44
CA VAL A 89 -7.59 -25.67 -48.64
C VAL A 89 -7.16 -25.86 -47.18
N SER A 90 -7.40 -27.03 -46.58
CA SER A 90 -6.98 -27.36 -45.20
C SER A 90 -5.49 -27.14 -45.00
N LYS A 91 -4.63 -27.62 -45.91
CA LYS A 91 -3.17 -27.40 -45.83
C LYS A 91 -2.79 -25.92 -45.88
N LYS A 92 -3.50 -25.13 -46.69
CA LYS A 92 -3.25 -23.68 -46.85
C LYS A 92 -3.76 -22.88 -45.65
N ILE A 93 -4.95 -23.20 -45.15
CA ILE A 93 -5.55 -22.56 -43.98
C ILE A 93 -4.72 -22.81 -42.74
N ASN A 94 -4.26 -24.04 -42.50
CA ASN A 94 -3.37 -24.32 -41.36
C ASN A 94 -2.12 -23.44 -41.36
N LYS A 95 -1.47 -23.26 -42.52
CA LYS A 95 -0.32 -22.36 -42.65
C LYS A 95 -0.69 -20.89 -42.43
N LEU A 96 -1.80 -20.44 -43.03
CA LEU A 96 -2.28 -19.07 -42.90
C LEU A 96 -2.62 -18.76 -41.43
N LEU A 97 -3.29 -19.68 -40.74
CA LEU A 97 -3.71 -19.54 -39.35
C LEU A 97 -2.51 -19.33 -38.43
N LEU A 98 -1.51 -20.22 -38.50
CA LEU A 98 -0.28 -20.10 -37.72
C LEU A 98 0.46 -18.78 -38.03
N ALA A 99 0.65 -18.47 -39.31
CA ALA A 99 1.31 -17.23 -39.71
C ALA A 99 0.55 -15.98 -39.23
N SER A 100 -0.78 -16.02 -39.23
CA SER A 100 -1.61 -14.90 -38.79
C SER A 100 -1.63 -14.78 -37.27
N GLY A 101 -1.55 -15.91 -36.54
CA GLY A 101 -1.35 -15.93 -35.10
C GLY A 101 -0.07 -15.20 -34.70
N ASP A 102 1.06 -15.52 -35.35
CA ASP A 102 2.34 -14.86 -35.09
C ASP A 102 2.28 -13.36 -35.41
N LYS A 103 1.69 -13.00 -36.56
CA LYS A 103 1.47 -11.60 -36.93
C LYS A 103 0.60 -10.85 -35.93
N TYR A 104 -0.41 -11.51 -35.36
CA TYR A 104 -1.29 -10.88 -34.38
C TYR A 104 -0.56 -10.59 -33.08
N ILE A 105 0.20 -11.57 -32.58
CA ILE A 105 1.01 -11.43 -31.35
C ILE A 105 2.06 -10.32 -31.52
N ASN A 106 2.66 -10.21 -32.69
CA ASN A 106 3.63 -9.18 -33.03
C ASN A 106 3.00 -7.80 -33.33
N GLY A 107 1.68 -7.68 -33.34
CA GLY A 107 0.97 -6.44 -33.64
C GLY A 107 0.98 -6.03 -35.12
N GLU A 108 1.37 -6.92 -36.03
CA GLU A 108 1.37 -6.69 -37.48
C GLU A 108 -0.04 -6.72 -38.09
N ILE A 109 -0.97 -7.39 -37.42
CA ILE A 109 -2.39 -7.41 -37.79
C ILE A 109 -3.29 -7.03 -36.61
N THR A 110 -4.43 -6.42 -36.90
CA THR A 110 -5.37 -5.98 -35.86
C THR A 110 -6.19 -7.14 -35.31
N LYS A 111 -6.79 -6.92 -34.14
CA LYS A 111 -7.70 -7.87 -33.49
C LYS A 111 -8.90 -8.20 -34.38
N GLU A 112 -9.46 -7.20 -35.07
CA GLU A 112 -10.61 -7.35 -35.96
C GLU A 112 -10.25 -8.20 -37.18
N TYR A 113 -9.03 -8.02 -37.73
CA TYR A 113 -8.53 -8.92 -38.77
C TYR A 113 -8.51 -10.34 -38.22
N PHE A 114 -7.81 -10.57 -37.11
CA PHE A 114 -7.63 -11.94 -36.61
C PHE A 114 -8.97 -12.63 -36.29
N ILE A 115 -9.91 -11.94 -35.65
CA ILE A 115 -11.28 -12.44 -35.42
C ILE A 115 -11.99 -12.77 -36.74
N GLY A 116 -11.92 -11.87 -37.73
CA GLY A 116 -12.53 -12.10 -39.03
C GLY A 116 -11.99 -13.34 -39.75
N LEU A 117 -10.68 -13.59 -39.64
CA LEU A 117 -10.05 -14.81 -40.16
C LEU A 117 -10.61 -16.06 -39.46
N ILE A 118 -10.61 -16.08 -38.12
CA ILE A 118 -11.10 -17.22 -37.33
C ILE A 118 -12.57 -17.54 -37.65
N ASN A 119 -13.44 -16.52 -37.64
CA ASN A 119 -14.86 -16.69 -37.95
C ASN A 119 -15.09 -17.20 -39.37
N THR A 120 -14.26 -16.74 -40.33
CA THR A 120 -14.31 -17.24 -41.70
C THR A 120 -13.92 -18.70 -41.77
N ILE A 121 -12.82 -19.10 -41.13
CA ILE A 121 -12.36 -20.50 -41.07
C ILE A 121 -13.44 -21.41 -40.46
N ASN A 122 -14.06 -21.00 -39.34
CA ASN A 122 -15.14 -21.74 -38.71
C ASN A 122 -16.38 -21.93 -39.61
N SER A 123 -16.59 -21.02 -40.56
CA SER A 123 -17.70 -21.11 -41.52
C SER A 123 -17.43 -22.07 -42.69
N LEU A 124 -16.21 -22.59 -42.81
CA LEU A 124 -15.80 -23.56 -43.84
C LEU A 124 -15.84 -24.99 -43.26
N TYR A 125 -17.04 -25.57 -43.15
CA TYR A 125 -17.34 -26.74 -42.32
C TYR A 125 -16.51 -28.02 -42.57
N ASP A 126 -16.05 -28.29 -43.80
CA ASP A 126 -15.27 -29.51 -44.12
C ASP A 126 -13.75 -29.29 -44.12
N ILE A 127 -13.29 -28.17 -43.57
CA ILE A 127 -11.85 -27.87 -43.46
C ILE A 127 -11.28 -28.50 -42.20
N ASN A 128 -10.25 -29.35 -42.39
CA ASN A 128 -9.55 -30.02 -41.30
C ASN A 128 -8.41 -29.15 -40.77
N LEU A 129 -8.49 -28.79 -39.48
CA LEU A 129 -7.45 -28.03 -38.79
C LEU A 129 -6.47 -28.97 -38.06
N ASN A 130 -5.20 -28.62 -38.07
CA ASN A 130 -4.18 -29.27 -37.26
C ASN A 130 -4.18 -28.66 -35.85
N LEU A 131 -5.07 -29.14 -35.00
CA LEU A 131 -5.25 -28.63 -33.64
C LEU A 131 -3.98 -28.73 -32.79
N LYS A 132 -3.12 -29.73 -33.06
CA LYS A 132 -1.85 -29.90 -32.34
C LYS A 132 -0.92 -28.70 -32.54
N ASP A 133 -0.76 -28.23 -33.77
CA ASP A 133 0.12 -27.09 -34.07
C ASP A 133 -0.44 -25.79 -33.45
N ILE A 134 -1.76 -25.67 -33.37
CA ILE A 134 -2.43 -24.53 -32.74
C ILE A 134 -2.19 -24.51 -31.23
N VAL A 135 -2.31 -25.66 -30.57
CA VAL A 135 -2.01 -25.82 -29.14
C VAL A 135 -0.53 -25.56 -28.86
N GLU A 136 0.37 -26.03 -29.73
CA GLU A 136 1.81 -25.74 -29.64
C GLU A 136 2.11 -24.24 -29.80
N GLN A 137 1.46 -23.56 -30.75
CA GLN A 137 1.59 -22.11 -30.89
C GLN A 137 1.09 -21.38 -29.63
N ALA A 138 -0.05 -21.80 -29.06
CA ALA A 138 -0.58 -21.22 -27.83
C ALA A 138 0.39 -21.41 -26.64
N SER A 139 0.99 -22.59 -26.49
CA SER A 139 2.05 -22.81 -25.51
C SER A 139 3.20 -21.82 -25.68
N ARG A 140 3.67 -21.61 -26.92
CA ARG A 140 4.70 -20.62 -27.23
C ARG A 140 4.26 -19.18 -26.90
N VAL A 141 2.99 -18.83 -27.10
CA VAL A 141 2.44 -17.52 -26.71
C VAL A 141 2.55 -17.31 -25.20
N SER A 142 2.21 -18.33 -24.39
CA SER A 142 2.38 -18.27 -22.93
C SER A 142 3.83 -17.99 -22.54
N GLU A 143 4.79 -18.69 -23.15
CA GLU A 143 6.22 -18.50 -22.89
C GLU A 143 6.73 -17.12 -23.33
N LEU A 144 6.28 -16.61 -24.48
CA LEU A 144 6.62 -15.26 -24.94
C LEU A 144 6.05 -14.17 -24.01
N TYR A 145 4.88 -14.39 -23.42
CA TYR A 145 4.32 -13.50 -22.40
C TYR A 145 5.18 -13.51 -21.12
N LYS A 146 5.58 -14.69 -20.63
CA LYS A 146 6.52 -14.84 -19.51
C LYS A 146 7.84 -14.11 -19.77
N ALA A 147 8.33 -14.16 -21.01
CA ALA A 147 9.51 -13.42 -21.47
C ALA A 147 9.28 -11.91 -21.68
N ASP A 148 8.10 -11.39 -21.31
CA ASP A 148 7.74 -9.97 -21.39
C ASP A 148 7.81 -9.38 -22.81
N SER A 149 7.53 -10.21 -23.82
CA SER A 149 7.65 -9.81 -25.24
C SER A 149 6.45 -9.01 -25.75
N PHE A 150 5.30 -9.09 -25.08
CA PHE A 150 4.08 -8.35 -25.42
C PHE A 150 3.18 -8.17 -24.20
N LYS A 151 2.13 -7.34 -24.35
CA LYS A 151 1.20 -6.98 -23.26
C LYS A 151 0.17 -8.06 -22.97
N TYR A 152 -0.26 -8.17 -21.70
CA TYR A 152 -1.28 -9.10 -21.23
C TYR A 152 -2.52 -9.19 -22.13
N ASP A 153 -3.07 -8.02 -22.51
CA ASP A 153 -4.26 -7.94 -23.34
C ASP A 153 -4.11 -8.64 -24.70
N VAL A 154 -2.91 -8.62 -25.28
CA VAL A 154 -2.61 -9.29 -26.56
C VAL A 154 -2.63 -10.80 -26.37
N GLY A 155 -1.93 -11.30 -25.34
CA GLY A 155 -1.85 -12.74 -25.04
C GLY A 155 -3.23 -13.36 -24.73
N ILE A 156 -3.98 -12.74 -23.81
CA ILE A 156 -5.32 -13.23 -23.46
C ILE A 156 -6.29 -13.08 -24.63
N SER A 157 -6.21 -11.99 -25.39
CA SER A 157 -7.04 -11.83 -26.59
C SER A 157 -6.73 -12.92 -27.63
N TYR A 158 -5.45 -13.25 -27.87
CA TYR A 158 -5.06 -14.36 -28.74
C TYR A 158 -5.68 -15.68 -28.26
N MET A 159 -5.52 -16.01 -26.97
CA MET A 159 -6.05 -17.25 -26.39
C MET A 159 -7.57 -17.35 -26.56
N ASN A 160 -8.29 -16.27 -26.26
CA ASN A 160 -9.76 -16.24 -26.39
C ASN A 160 -10.20 -16.36 -27.85
N ILE A 161 -9.50 -15.71 -28.79
CA ILE A 161 -9.83 -15.78 -30.21
C ILE A 161 -9.60 -17.20 -30.75
N ILE A 162 -8.45 -17.81 -30.46
CA ILE A 162 -8.16 -19.18 -30.90
C ILE A 162 -9.09 -20.19 -30.23
N SER A 163 -9.47 -19.99 -28.98
CA SER A 163 -10.43 -20.87 -28.28
C SER A 163 -11.81 -20.90 -28.95
N SER A 164 -12.13 -19.93 -29.83
CA SER A 164 -13.37 -19.95 -30.61
C SER A 164 -13.28 -20.83 -31.88
N LEU A 165 -12.12 -21.36 -32.23
CA LEU A 165 -11.98 -22.27 -33.37
C LEU A 165 -12.72 -23.59 -33.11
N ASN A 166 -13.43 -24.07 -34.13
CA ASN A 166 -14.09 -25.37 -34.08
C ASN A 166 -13.06 -26.48 -33.80
N GLY A 167 -13.32 -27.27 -32.76
CA GLY A 167 -12.47 -28.40 -32.35
C GLY A 167 -11.52 -28.12 -31.18
N ILE A 168 -11.35 -26.86 -30.76
CA ILE A 168 -10.64 -26.52 -29.51
C ILE A 168 -11.66 -26.55 -28.36
N ASN A 169 -11.50 -27.50 -27.45
CA ASN A 169 -12.33 -27.70 -26.25
C ASN A 169 -11.47 -27.69 -24.98
N GLY A 170 -11.07 -26.49 -24.53
CA GLY A 170 -10.41 -26.28 -23.24
C GLY A 170 -8.91 -26.63 -23.21
N GLU A 171 -8.30 -27.08 -24.32
CA GLU A 171 -6.86 -27.39 -24.38
C GLU A 171 -5.99 -26.15 -24.12
N LEU A 172 -6.55 -24.95 -24.27
CA LEU A 172 -5.85 -23.68 -24.06
C LEU A 172 -6.01 -23.10 -22.67
N ASP A 173 -6.87 -23.69 -21.82
CA ASP A 173 -7.20 -23.15 -20.50
C ASP A 173 -5.97 -23.07 -19.59
N VAL A 174 -5.09 -24.07 -19.66
CA VAL A 174 -3.84 -24.09 -18.90
C VAL A 174 -2.96 -22.89 -19.27
N TYR A 175 -2.73 -22.63 -20.56
CA TYR A 175 -1.91 -21.51 -21.00
C TYR A 175 -2.54 -20.15 -20.71
N LYS A 176 -3.87 -20.06 -20.78
CA LYS A 176 -4.61 -18.88 -20.36
C LYS A 176 -4.42 -18.60 -18.87
N GLN A 177 -4.52 -19.62 -18.03
CA GLN A 177 -4.27 -19.51 -16.59
C GLN A 177 -2.82 -19.12 -16.30
N GLU A 178 -1.84 -19.69 -16.99
CA GLU A 178 -0.44 -19.30 -16.84
C GLU A 178 -0.20 -17.81 -17.12
N ILE A 179 -0.76 -17.27 -18.21
CA ILE A 179 -0.68 -15.84 -18.54
C ILE A 179 -1.33 -15.00 -17.43
N GLN A 180 -2.48 -15.41 -16.92
CA GLN A 180 -3.19 -14.70 -15.85
C GLN A 180 -2.40 -14.68 -14.53
N VAL A 181 -1.85 -15.82 -14.13
CA VAL A 181 -1.07 -15.95 -12.90
C VAL A 181 0.18 -15.06 -12.94
N VAL A 182 0.88 -15.04 -14.08
CA VAL A 182 2.05 -14.16 -14.29
C VAL A 182 1.63 -12.69 -14.27
N TYR A 183 0.51 -12.34 -14.90
CA TYR A 183 -0.01 -10.98 -14.88
C TYR A 183 -0.32 -10.47 -13.47
N GLU A 184 -1.01 -11.26 -12.65
CA GLU A 184 -1.32 -10.88 -11.26
C GLU A 184 -0.05 -10.77 -10.42
N SER A 185 0.94 -11.65 -10.64
CA SER A 185 2.26 -11.52 -10.00
C SER A 185 2.96 -10.21 -10.35
N ARG A 186 2.86 -9.73 -11.60
CA ARG A 186 3.43 -8.44 -12.00
C ARG A 186 2.69 -7.27 -11.36
N LYS A 187 1.37 -7.37 -11.20
CA LYS A 187 0.59 -6.35 -10.47
C LYS A 187 1.00 -6.24 -9.01
N ILE A 188 1.23 -7.37 -8.34
CA ILE A 188 1.77 -7.38 -6.97
C ILE A 188 3.10 -6.61 -6.90
N TYR A 189 4.00 -6.84 -7.86
CA TYR A 189 5.26 -6.09 -7.94
C TYR A 189 5.02 -4.57 -8.08
N GLU A 190 4.14 -4.14 -9.00
CA GLU A 190 3.85 -2.71 -9.21
C GLU A 190 3.20 -2.05 -7.97
N GLU A 191 2.31 -2.77 -7.28
CA GLU A 191 1.71 -2.32 -6.02
C GLU A 191 2.78 -2.18 -4.91
N SER A 192 3.68 -3.15 -4.82
CA SER A 192 4.80 -3.13 -3.86
C SER A 192 5.76 -1.97 -4.13
N LEU A 193 6.05 -1.68 -5.40
CA LEU A 193 6.85 -0.53 -5.81
C LEU A 193 6.19 0.79 -5.43
N ASN A 194 4.86 0.88 -5.48
CA ASN A 194 4.14 2.06 -5.03
C ASN A 194 4.17 2.21 -3.50
N ASN A 195 4.05 1.11 -2.75
CA ASN A 195 4.23 1.12 -1.29
C ASN A 195 5.63 1.60 -0.90
N GLN A 196 6.68 1.13 -1.56
CA GLN A 196 8.06 1.59 -1.35
C GLN A 196 8.20 3.10 -1.55
N LYS A 197 7.61 3.67 -2.62
CA LYS A 197 7.68 5.11 -2.91
C LYS A 197 7.06 6.00 -1.84
N ILE A 198 6.12 5.47 -1.06
CA ILE A 198 5.47 6.18 0.06
C ILE A 198 5.97 5.70 1.43
N SER A 199 7.14 5.07 1.47
CA SER A 199 7.81 4.57 2.69
C SER A 199 7.02 3.53 3.49
N LYS A 200 6.08 2.83 2.86
CA LYS A 200 5.44 1.62 3.41
C LYS A 200 6.30 0.39 3.15
N TYR A 201 7.50 0.39 3.75
CA TYR A 201 8.53 -0.60 3.45
C TYR A 201 8.14 -2.01 3.87
N HIS A 202 7.51 -2.17 5.04
CA HIS A 202 7.03 -3.48 5.49
C HIS A 202 6.05 -4.10 4.48
N GLU A 203 5.02 -3.36 4.06
CA GLU A 203 4.03 -3.83 3.09
C GLU A 203 4.63 -4.04 1.70
N ALA A 204 5.62 -3.23 1.31
CA ALA A 204 6.35 -3.42 0.06
C ALA A 204 7.12 -4.75 0.07
N ILE A 205 7.83 -5.07 1.17
CA ILE A 205 8.58 -6.31 1.30
C ILE A 205 7.66 -7.53 1.28
N GLU A 206 6.54 -7.51 2.01
CA GLU A 206 5.55 -8.58 1.98
C GLU A 206 4.98 -8.83 0.58
N GLY A 207 4.83 -7.76 -0.21
CA GLY A 207 4.39 -7.85 -1.60
C GLY A 207 5.48 -8.43 -2.50
N TYR A 208 6.74 -7.99 -2.37
CA TYR A 208 7.86 -8.55 -3.13
C TYR A 208 8.07 -10.05 -2.89
N ASP A 209 7.82 -10.54 -1.67
CA ASP A 209 7.89 -11.98 -1.34
C ASP A 209 6.82 -12.83 -2.03
N LYS A 210 5.74 -12.21 -2.51
CA LYS A 210 4.65 -12.88 -3.25
C LYS A 210 4.89 -12.90 -4.76
N VAL A 211 5.92 -12.23 -5.27
CA VAL A 211 6.25 -12.24 -6.70
C VAL A 211 6.78 -13.62 -7.09
N LEU A 212 6.24 -14.17 -8.18
CA LEU A 212 6.49 -15.53 -8.64
C LEU A 212 7.87 -15.69 -9.27
N LYS A 213 8.56 -16.79 -8.92
CA LYS A 213 9.89 -17.14 -9.45
C LYS A 213 9.87 -17.49 -10.94
N GLU A 214 8.73 -17.93 -11.42
CA GLU A 214 8.48 -18.31 -12.81
C GLU A 214 8.64 -17.10 -13.76
N ASP A 215 8.30 -15.90 -13.30
CA ASP A 215 8.63 -14.65 -14.00
C ASP A 215 10.01 -14.16 -13.55
N LYS A 216 11.06 -14.76 -14.11
CA LYS A 216 12.46 -14.52 -13.71
C LYS A 216 12.84 -13.03 -13.69
N LYS A 217 12.32 -12.23 -14.63
CA LYS A 217 12.62 -10.80 -14.73
C LYS A 217 12.03 -10.05 -13.53
N TYR A 218 10.72 -10.16 -13.33
CA TYR A 218 10.05 -9.46 -12.25
C TYR A 218 10.44 -10.00 -10.87
N TYR A 219 10.72 -11.30 -10.76
CA TYR A 219 11.27 -11.87 -9.53
C TYR A 219 12.61 -11.24 -9.16
N SER A 220 13.55 -11.14 -10.12
CA SER A 220 14.85 -10.50 -9.86
C SER A 220 14.66 -9.04 -9.42
N LEU A 221 13.83 -8.28 -10.12
CA LEU A 221 13.53 -6.88 -9.76
C LEU A 221 12.93 -6.77 -8.36
N ALA A 222 12.01 -7.68 -8.00
CA ALA A 222 11.39 -7.72 -6.67
C ALA A 222 12.43 -8.02 -5.57
N GLN A 223 13.35 -8.96 -5.79
CA GLN A 223 14.38 -9.28 -4.81
C GLN A 223 15.38 -8.13 -4.62
N ASP A 224 15.77 -7.45 -5.69
CA ASP A 224 16.63 -6.27 -5.63
C ASP A 224 15.94 -5.11 -4.88
N ALA A 225 14.67 -4.84 -5.21
CA ALA A 225 13.87 -3.80 -4.55
C ALA A 225 13.56 -4.14 -3.08
N LYS A 226 13.35 -5.42 -2.75
CA LYS A 226 13.22 -5.90 -1.37
C LYS A 226 14.47 -5.58 -0.56
N LYS A 227 15.66 -5.84 -1.12
CA LYS A 227 16.92 -5.55 -0.44
C LYS A 227 17.07 -4.04 -0.17
N GLU A 228 16.75 -3.20 -1.16
CA GLU A 228 16.73 -1.75 -0.98
C GLU A 228 15.73 -1.31 0.10
N CYS A 229 14.52 -1.90 0.13
CA CYS A 229 13.54 -1.60 1.18
C CYS A 229 14.04 -1.95 2.57
N ILE A 230 14.70 -3.10 2.72
CA ILE A 230 15.32 -3.50 3.98
C ILE A 230 16.35 -2.42 4.37
N ASP A 231 17.29 -2.07 3.51
CA ASP A 231 18.30 -1.06 3.82
C ASP A 231 17.69 0.31 4.21
N LEU A 232 16.61 0.74 3.55
CA LEU A 232 15.94 2.03 3.81
C LEU A 232 15.05 2.02 5.06
N MET A 233 14.44 0.89 5.40
CA MET A 233 13.43 0.84 6.47
C MET A 233 14.02 1.01 7.86
N HIS A 234 15.30 0.66 8.04
CA HIS A 234 15.98 0.69 9.33
C HIS A 234 15.88 2.06 10.02
N ASP A 235 16.46 3.09 9.41
CA ASP A 235 16.49 4.43 10.00
C ASP A 235 15.09 5.03 10.05
N TYR A 236 14.28 4.77 9.04
CA TYR A 236 12.89 5.24 8.97
C TYR A 236 12.05 4.76 10.16
N TYR A 237 11.96 3.45 10.40
CA TYR A 237 11.14 2.92 11.49
C TYR A 237 11.75 3.20 12.87
N ILE A 238 13.06 3.36 12.98
CA ILE A 238 13.69 3.86 14.22
C ILE A 238 13.24 5.30 14.52
N GLU A 239 13.24 6.20 13.54
CA GLU A 239 12.78 7.58 13.76
C GLU A 239 11.28 7.63 14.09
N GLN A 240 10.45 6.88 13.35
CA GLN A 240 9.01 6.80 13.61
C GLN A 240 8.72 6.24 15.01
N SER A 241 9.39 5.17 15.42
CA SER A 241 9.19 4.56 16.73
C SER A 241 9.55 5.51 17.89
N LYS A 242 10.61 6.30 17.73
CA LYS A 242 10.99 7.34 18.70
C LYS A 242 9.94 8.42 18.84
N GLU A 243 9.38 8.89 17.73
CA GLU A 243 8.32 9.91 17.75
C GLU A 243 7.05 9.36 18.38
N PHE A 244 6.61 8.15 18.02
CA PHE A 244 5.46 7.50 18.66
C PHE A 244 5.65 7.34 20.16
N ASN A 245 6.83 6.88 20.59
CA ASN A 245 7.15 6.78 22.01
C ASN A 245 7.12 8.14 22.72
N LYS A 246 7.63 9.21 22.09
CA LYS A 246 7.57 10.57 22.64
C LYS A 246 6.13 11.06 22.81
N LEU A 247 5.24 10.70 21.87
CA LEU A 247 3.82 11.04 21.92
C LEU A 247 3.02 10.15 22.88
N GLY A 248 3.63 9.11 23.45
CA GLY A 248 2.97 8.16 24.35
C GLY A 248 2.24 7.01 23.65
N ASN A 249 2.40 6.89 22.32
CA ASN A 249 1.84 5.85 21.47
C ASN A 249 2.77 4.62 21.46
N TYR A 250 2.88 3.96 22.61
CA TYR A 250 3.89 2.90 22.81
C TYR A 250 3.61 1.63 21.99
N GLU A 251 2.35 1.33 21.68
CA GLU A 251 1.98 0.18 20.85
C GLU A 251 2.45 0.37 19.41
N GLU A 252 2.23 1.56 18.83
CA GLU A 252 2.70 1.93 17.50
C GLU A 252 4.23 2.03 17.43
N ALA A 253 4.85 2.49 18.53
CA ALA A 253 6.31 2.48 18.64
C ALA A 253 6.86 1.05 18.59
N LEU A 254 6.23 0.11 19.31
CA LEU A 254 6.61 -1.31 19.28
C LEU A 254 6.32 -1.96 17.92
N GLN A 255 5.23 -1.62 17.26
CA GLN A 255 4.93 -2.12 15.92
C GLN A 255 6.03 -1.76 14.90
N CYS A 256 6.56 -0.54 14.97
CA CYS A 256 7.69 -0.12 14.14
C CYS A 256 8.95 -0.96 14.42
N ILE A 257 9.19 -1.33 15.68
CA ILE A 257 10.28 -2.23 16.06
C ILE A 257 10.04 -3.64 15.52
N ASP A 258 8.81 -4.17 15.63
CA ASP A 258 8.45 -5.49 15.11
C ASP A 258 8.66 -5.62 13.60
N TYR A 259 8.48 -4.55 12.84
CA TYR A 259 8.80 -4.54 11.41
C TYR A 259 10.29 -4.76 11.12
N LEU A 260 11.19 -4.29 12.00
CA LEU A 260 12.63 -4.41 11.84
C LEU A 260 13.15 -5.80 12.25
N LYS A 261 12.56 -6.42 13.27
CA LYS A 261 13.08 -7.66 13.89
C LYS A 261 13.42 -8.79 12.90
N PRO A 262 12.58 -9.12 11.89
CA PRO A 262 12.89 -10.20 10.94
C PRO A 262 14.15 -9.98 10.10
N TYR A 263 14.65 -8.73 10.02
CA TYR A 263 15.78 -8.35 9.16
C TYR A 263 17.00 -7.88 9.96
N TYR A 264 16.80 -7.54 11.24
CA TYR A 264 17.80 -6.91 12.12
C TYR A 264 17.86 -7.61 13.49
N GLU A 265 17.88 -8.94 13.51
CA GLU A 265 17.81 -9.74 14.75
C GLU A 265 18.94 -9.46 15.76
N GLU A 266 20.13 -9.09 15.27
CA GLU A 266 21.32 -8.80 16.10
C GLU A 266 21.55 -7.30 16.33
N ASP A 267 20.59 -6.45 15.99
CA ASP A 267 20.73 -5.00 16.18
C ASP A 267 20.46 -4.60 17.64
N GLU A 268 21.54 -4.30 18.37
CA GLU A 268 21.49 -3.89 19.79
C GLU A 268 20.58 -2.67 20.03
N LYS A 269 20.51 -1.74 19.07
CA LYS A 269 19.70 -0.53 19.19
C LYS A 269 18.22 -0.86 19.05
N VAL A 270 17.85 -1.75 18.14
CA VAL A 270 16.47 -2.26 18.01
C VAL A 270 16.05 -2.95 19.31
N GLU A 271 16.92 -3.78 19.90
CA GLU A 271 16.66 -4.48 21.17
C GLU A 271 16.52 -3.51 22.36
N GLU A 272 17.37 -2.49 22.45
CA GLU A 272 17.30 -1.46 23.50
C GLU A 272 16.00 -0.66 23.40
N LEU A 273 15.59 -0.28 22.18
CA LEU A 273 14.35 0.45 21.94
C LEU A 273 13.13 -0.42 22.30
N GLU A 274 13.12 -1.70 21.93
CA GLU A 274 12.06 -2.65 22.31
C GLU A 274 11.89 -2.69 23.83
N LYS A 275 12.98 -2.94 24.58
CA LYS A 275 12.97 -2.99 26.05
C LYS A 275 12.47 -1.67 26.66
N THR A 276 12.91 -0.54 26.10
CA THR A 276 12.49 0.78 26.55
C THR A 276 11.00 1.00 26.33
N TYR A 277 10.48 0.67 25.15
CA TYR A 277 9.07 0.87 24.82
C TYR A 277 8.16 -0.10 25.56
N GLN A 278 8.56 -1.36 25.77
CA GLN A 278 7.85 -2.32 26.64
C GLN A 278 7.79 -1.85 28.10
N LYS A 279 8.91 -1.33 28.62
CA LYS A 279 8.94 -0.73 29.96
C LYS A 279 8.02 0.49 30.03
N ASN A 280 8.04 1.35 29.02
CA ASN A 280 7.15 2.50 28.99
C ASN A 280 5.68 2.07 28.92
N LEU A 281 5.33 1.15 28.04
CA LEU A 281 3.98 0.60 27.94
C LEU A 281 3.49 0.03 29.29
N SER A 282 4.34 -0.70 30.00
CA SER A 282 3.98 -1.30 31.31
C SER A 282 3.92 -0.30 32.47
N LEU A 283 4.77 0.73 32.50
CA LEU A 283 4.76 1.76 33.54
C LEU A 283 3.65 2.79 33.35
N TYR A 284 3.31 3.10 32.10
CA TYR A 284 2.46 4.23 31.74
C TYR A 284 1.03 3.81 31.37
N THR A 285 0.60 2.60 31.74
CA THR A 285 -0.77 2.10 31.61
C THR A 285 -1.40 1.87 32.99
N MET A 286 -1.76 2.96 33.68
CA MET A 286 -2.68 2.83 34.81
C MET A 286 -4.09 2.58 34.26
N THR A 287 -4.74 1.52 34.75
CA THR A 287 -6.16 1.32 34.47
C THR A 287 -7.01 2.32 35.26
N SER A 288 -8.27 2.53 34.86
CA SER A 288 -9.20 3.34 35.65
C SER A 288 -9.35 2.79 37.08
N ASP A 289 -9.26 1.46 37.25
CA ASP A 289 -9.29 0.81 38.55
C ASP A 289 -8.07 1.14 39.41
N ASP A 290 -6.86 1.17 38.82
CA ASP A 290 -5.64 1.58 39.53
C ASP A 290 -5.72 3.02 40.01
N ILE A 291 -6.21 3.92 39.15
CA ILE A 291 -6.41 5.33 39.44
C ILE A 291 -7.46 5.50 40.56
N LEU A 292 -8.59 4.79 40.47
CA LEU A 292 -9.66 4.84 41.46
C LEU A 292 -9.18 4.32 42.82
N ASN A 293 -8.42 3.23 42.84
CA ASN A 293 -7.82 2.67 44.06
C ASN A 293 -6.81 3.64 44.69
N LEU A 294 -5.98 4.30 43.87
CA LEU A 294 -5.03 5.32 44.34
C LEU A 294 -5.76 6.50 45.01
N ILE A 295 -6.82 7.02 44.36
CA ILE A 295 -7.62 8.14 44.88
C ILE A 295 -8.36 7.73 46.16
N SER A 296 -9.02 6.57 46.18
CA SER A 296 -9.74 6.06 47.37
C SER A 296 -8.79 5.93 48.56
N LYS A 297 -7.61 5.31 48.35
CA LYS A 297 -6.59 5.14 49.40
C LYS A 297 -6.08 6.47 49.96
N ARG A 298 -5.84 7.46 49.11
CA ARG A 298 -5.30 8.78 49.54
C ARG A 298 -6.36 9.68 50.15
N SER A 299 -7.56 9.72 49.59
CA SER A 299 -8.66 10.56 50.07
C SER A 299 -9.40 9.98 51.28
N GLY A 300 -9.27 8.67 51.53
CA GLY A 300 -10.05 7.95 52.54
C GLY A 300 -11.52 7.72 52.16
N LYS A 301 -11.92 8.07 50.92
CA LYS A 301 -13.27 7.86 50.42
C LYS A 301 -13.51 6.39 50.06
N ASP A 302 -14.72 5.90 50.29
CA ASP A 302 -15.13 4.57 49.84
C ASP A 302 -15.07 4.53 48.31
N ARG A 303 -14.39 3.52 47.76
CA ARG A 303 -14.31 3.29 46.31
C ARG A 303 -15.69 3.23 45.67
N LYS A 304 -16.72 2.73 46.37
CA LYS A 304 -18.09 2.64 45.84
C LYS A 304 -18.82 3.98 45.78
N SER A 305 -18.35 5.01 46.51
CA SER A 305 -18.98 6.33 46.52
C SER A 305 -18.39 7.29 45.48
N ILE A 306 -17.28 6.89 44.82
CA ILE A 306 -16.57 7.70 43.83
C ILE A 306 -16.54 7.03 42.45
N SER A 307 -16.52 7.84 41.41
CA SER A 307 -16.29 7.42 40.03
C SER A 307 -15.37 8.41 39.33
N ILE A 308 -14.78 8.00 38.21
CA ILE A 308 -13.82 8.83 37.48
C ILE A 308 -14.06 8.81 35.97
N ASN A 309 -13.79 9.94 35.33
CA ASN A 309 -13.45 9.97 33.90
C ASN A 309 -11.96 10.25 33.77
N THR A 310 -11.28 9.54 32.87
CA THR A 310 -9.82 9.65 32.72
C THR A 310 -9.44 9.94 31.29
N LEU A 311 -8.54 10.89 31.09
CA LEU A 311 -7.94 11.24 29.81
C LEU A 311 -6.42 11.28 29.94
N GLN A 312 -5.70 10.67 29.01
CA GLN A 312 -4.25 10.73 28.97
C GLN A 312 -3.81 12.10 28.45
N GLN A 313 -2.77 12.68 29.06
CA GLN A 313 -2.23 14.00 28.73
C GLN A 313 -0.71 13.96 28.74
N MET A 314 -0.08 14.70 27.82
CA MET A 314 1.36 14.94 27.83
C MET A 314 1.63 16.33 28.38
N VAL A 315 2.48 16.42 29.41
CA VAL A 315 2.91 17.67 30.03
C VAL A 315 4.43 17.64 30.17
N ASP A 316 5.10 18.57 29.48
CA ASP A 316 6.57 18.67 29.44
C ASP A 316 7.24 17.32 29.16
N ASP A 317 6.83 16.66 28.07
CA ASP A 317 7.28 15.32 27.62
C ASP A 317 7.05 14.16 28.62
N LYS A 318 6.22 14.37 29.64
CA LYS A 318 5.80 13.33 30.60
C LYS A 318 4.32 13.05 30.49
N LYS A 319 3.95 11.77 30.56
CA LYS A 319 2.56 11.34 30.57
C LYS A 319 1.91 11.58 31.93
N TYR A 320 0.69 12.07 31.92
CA TYR A 320 -0.18 12.21 33.07
C TYR A 320 -1.59 11.69 32.72
N TYR A 321 -2.35 11.36 33.75
CA TYR A 321 -3.79 11.14 33.66
C TYR A 321 -4.51 12.36 34.20
N TYR A 322 -5.23 13.06 33.32
CA TYR A 322 -6.25 14.01 33.74
C TYR A 322 -7.47 13.23 34.19
N VAL A 323 -7.96 13.51 35.40
CA VAL A 323 -9.04 12.76 36.03
C VAL A 323 -10.10 13.72 36.54
N GLU A 324 -11.31 13.56 36.05
CA GLU A 324 -12.49 14.16 36.67
C GLU A 324 -13.00 13.19 37.72
N LEU A 325 -12.96 13.59 38.99
CA LEU A 325 -13.42 12.79 40.12
C LEU A 325 -14.83 13.18 40.49
N PHE A 326 -15.74 12.21 40.47
CA PHE A 326 -17.13 12.37 40.86
C PHE A 326 -17.40 11.65 42.16
N GLU A 327 -18.27 12.24 42.98
CA GLU A 327 -18.85 11.60 44.15
C GLU A 327 -20.36 11.81 44.10
N HIS A 328 -21.12 10.71 44.07
CA HIS A 328 -22.57 10.74 43.84
C HIS A 328 -22.97 11.63 42.64
N GLU A 329 -22.31 11.41 41.49
CA GLU A 329 -22.51 12.14 40.22
C GLU A 329 -22.13 13.63 40.22
N LYS A 330 -21.57 14.16 41.31
CA LYS A 330 -21.09 15.55 41.36
C LYS A 330 -19.59 15.60 41.18
N LEU A 331 -19.10 16.45 40.28
CA LEU A 331 -17.68 16.72 40.12
C LEU A 331 -17.12 17.34 41.41
N VAL A 332 -16.28 16.59 42.11
CA VAL A 332 -15.69 17.01 43.39
C VAL A 332 -14.20 17.32 43.29
N ASN A 333 -13.52 16.88 42.24
CA ASN A 333 -12.14 17.30 41.96
C ASN A 333 -11.77 17.09 40.48
N GLU A 334 -10.77 17.85 40.03
CA GLU A 334 -10.05 17.60 38.79
C GLU A 334 -8.59 17.35 39.18
N LEU A 335 -8.06 16.19 38.81
CA LEU A 335 -6.73 15.75 39.21
C LEU A 335 -5.83 15.57 37.98
N LEU A 336 -4.55 15.82 38.16
CA LEU A 336 -3.52 15.39 37.24
C LEU A 336 -2.63 14.38 37.99
N ILE A 337 -2.59 13.14 37.51
CA ILE A 337 -1.90 12.03 38.17
C ILE A 337 -0.73 11.55 37.31
N SER A 338 0.46 11.56 37.89
CA SER A 338 1.66 10.97 37.27
C SER A 338 1.65 9.46 37.47
N PRO A 339 1.70 8.65 36.41
CA PRO A 339 1.78 7.19 36.55
C PRO A 339 3.15 6.70 37.03
N ASP A 340 4.22 7.47 36.83
CA ASP A 340 5.60 7.11 37.17
C ASP A 340 5.80 7.06 38.70
N ASP A 341 5.49 8.17 39.38
CA ASP A 341 5.69 8.34 40.83
C ASP A 341 4.39 8.37 41.63
N LYS A 342 3.23 8.25 40.96
CA LYS A 342 1.89 8.30 41.57
C LYS A 342 1.58 9.64 42.25
N SER A 343 2.31 10.70 41.90
CA SER A 343 2.02 12.05 42.38
C SER A 343 0.67 12.53 41.84
N MET A 344 -0.06 13.28 42.66
CA MET A 344 -1.43 13.72 42.40
C MET A 344 -1.54 15.22 42.66
N TYR A 345 -1.96 15.96 41.64
CA TYR A 345 -2.12 17.41 41.70
C TYR A 345 -3.59 17.77 41.52
N SER A 346 -4.18 18.52 42.46
CA SER A 346 -5.57 18.99 42.32
C SER A 346 -5.63 20.29 41.52
N TYR A 347 -6.68 20.49 40.74
CA TYR A 347 -6.85 21.73 39.99
C TYR A 347 -7.09 22.93 40.92
N LYS A 348 -6.35 24.02 40.70
CA LYS A 348 -6.53 25.27 41.47
C LYS A 348 -6.17 26.50 40.64
N SER A 349 -7.16 27.31 40.32
CA SER A 349 -7.00 28.61 39.65
C SER A 349 -7.70 29.72 40.43
N SER A 350 -7.64 30.95 39.92
CA SER A 350 -8.41 32.08 40.47
C SER A 350 -9.91 31.94 40.22
N SER A 351 -10.36 31.10 39.29
CA SER A 351 -11.79 30.94 38.98
C SER A 351 -12.41 29.71 39.63
N ARG A 352 -11.60 28.65 39.85
CA ARG A 352 -12.07 27.35 40.33
C ARG A 352 -11.02 26.71 41.22
N LYS A 353 -11.48 26.07 42.29
CA LYS A 353 -10.65 25.26 43.20
C LYS A 353 -11.48 24.13 43.77
N TYR A 354 -10.80 23.07 44.19
CA TYR A 354 -11.40 21.95 44.89
C TYR A 354 -10.81 21.84 46.29
N ASP A 355 -11.63 21.39 47.24
CA ASP A 355 -11.16 21.11 48.59
C ASP A 355 -10.52 19.72 48.59
N SER A 356 -9.19 19.69 48.67
CA SER A 356 -8.41 18.46 48.62
C SER A 356 -7.25 18.55 49.60
N ASN A 357 -7.25 17.62 50.56
CA ASN A 357 -6.19 17.41 51.53
C ASN A 357 -5.34 16.17 51.22
N TYR A 358 -5.55 15.55 50.05
CA TYR A 358 -4.95 14.28 49.66
C TYR A 358 -4.11 14.36 48.38
N SER A 359 -3.97 15.56 47.79
CA SER A 359 -3.05 15.83 46.68
C SER A 359 -1.70 16.35 47.17
N ASP A 360 -0.62 16.03 46.45
CA ASP A 360 0.75 16.49 46.73
C ASP A 360 0.97 17.96 46.34
N GLY A 361 0.10 18.51 45.50
CA GLY A 361 0.14 19.91 45.09
C GLY A 361 -1.04 20.28 44.22
N TYR A 362 -0.88 21.35 43.46
CA TYR A 362 -1.90 21.87 42.56
C TYR A 362 -1.38 22.07 41.14
N PHE A 363 -2.29 22.03 40.17
CA PHE A 363 -2.01 22.45 38.81
C PHE A 363 -3.07 23.43 38.31
N ARG A 364 -2.71 24.18 37.26
CA ARG A 364 -3.65 24.96 36.46
C ARG A 364 -3.24 24.92 34.99
N ILE A 365 -4.19 25.27 34.13
CA ILE A 365 -4.00 25.42 32.69
C ILE A 365 -4.00 26.92 32.39
N LEU A 366 -2.94 27.41 31.75
CA LEU A 366 -2.77 28.80 31.32
C LEU A 366 -3.41 29.03 29.96
N ASP A 367 -3.55 30.31 29.59
CA ASP A 367 -3.92 30.70 28.23
C ASP A 367 -2.91 30.10 27.23
N GLY A 368 -3.43 29.37 26.24
CA GLY A 368 -2.61 28.58 25.30
C GLY A 368 -2.44 27.10 25.68
N GLY A 369 -3.11 26.61 26.72
CA GLY A 369 -3.16 25.17 27.05
C GLY A 369 -1.95 24.66 27.84
N LYS A 370 -1.04 25.54 28.25
CA LYS A 370 0.16 25.14 29.02
C LYS A 370 -0.21 24.83 30.47
N TYR A 371 0.24 23.68 30.95
CA TYR A 371 0.10 23.28 32.35
C TYR A 371 1.14 23.99 33.23
N GLN A 372 0.76 24.35 34.44
CA GLN A 372 1.64 24.92 35.45
C GLN A 372 1.36 24.30 36.81
N PHE A 373 2.41 23.81 37.47
CA PHE A 373 2.35 23.18 38.80
C PHE A 373 2.67 24.18 39.91
N SER A 374 2.06 23.98 41.08
CA SER A 374 2.35 24.77 42.28
C SER A 374 3.71 24.41 42.87
N ILE A 375 4.37 25.39 43.45
CA ILE A 375 5.59 25.25 44.25
C ILE A 375 5.19 24.77 45.66
N SER A 376 5.94 23.81 46.20
CA SER A 376 5.69 23.29 47.56
C SER A 376 5.85 24.36 48.64
N ASP A 377 5.12 24.20 49.74
CA ASP A 377 5.15 25.12 50.89
C ASP A 377 6.57 25.37 51.42
N GLU A 378 7.37 24.31 51.54
CA GLU A 378 8.77 24.37 52.01
C GLU A 378 9.64 25.21 51.08
N LYS A 379 9.48 25.04 49.76
CA LYS A 379 10.23 25.79 48.76
C LYS A 379 9.78 27.25 48.71
N LEU A 380 8.48 27.54 48.93
CA LEU A 380 7.98 28.91 49.05
C LEU A 380 8.52 29.61 50.30
N GLU A 381 8.59 28.91 51.44
CA GLU A 381 9.22 29.46 52.65
C GLU A 381 10.72 29.72 52.44
N PHE A 382 11.42 28.83 51.74
CA PHE A 382 12.82 29.01 51.37
C PHE A 382 13.04 30.24 50.47
N ILE A 383 12.21 30.41 49.44
CA ILE A 383 12.23 31.61 48.57
C ILE A 383 12.03 32.88 49.41
N LEU A 384 11.10 32.87 50.36
CA LEU A 384 10.87 33.99 51.27
C LEU A 384 12.10 34.28 52.14
N LYS A 385 12.73 33.26 52.72
CA LYS A 385 13.96 33.43 53.50
C LYS A 385 15.06 34.08 52.68
N GLY A 386 15.31 33.59 51.47
CA GLY A 386 16.32 34.15 50.57
C GLY A 386 16.12 35.64 50.30
N ILE A 387 14.89 36.06 49.96
CA ILE A 387 14.58 37.47 49.71
C ILE A 387 14.73 38.33 50.99
N LEU A 388 14.37 37.79 52.16
CA LEU A 388 14.56 38.52 53.43
C LEU A 388 16.05 38.71 53.74
N ASP A 389 16.87 37.70 53.49
CA ASP A 389 18.31 37.74 53.72
C ASP A 389 18.99 38.71 52.75
N GLU A 390 18.64 38.69 51.46
CA GLU A 390 19.10 39.66 50.44
C GLU A 390 18.82 41.10 50.83
N LYS A 391 17.62 41.36 51.38
CA LYS A 391 17.21 42.69 51.87
C LYS A 391 17.74 43.00 53.27
N ASN A 392 18.60 42.17 53.86
CA ASN A 392 19.15 42.30 55.21
C ASN A 392 18.08 42.45 56.31
N ILE A 393 16.92 41.80 56.14
CA ILE A 393 15.80 41.89 57.07
C ILE A 393 15.96 40.84 58.16
N LYS A 394 16.33 41.27 59.38
CA LYS A 394 16.41 40.37 60.54
C LYS A 394 15.02 39.92 61.02
N TYR A 395 14.83 38.62 61.19
CA TYR A 395 13.62 38.01 61.75
C TYR A 395 13.95 36.94 62.81
N LYS A 396 13.00 36.69 63.72
CA LYS A 396 13.05 35.63 64.74
C LYS A 396 12.41 34.34 64.24
N SER A 397 11.28 34.44 63.54
CA SER A 397 10.61 33.29 62.93
C SER A 397 9.69 33.71 61.79
N ILE A 398 9.43 32.75 60.89
CA ILE A 398 8.45 32.83 59.81
C ILE A 398 7.44 31.73 60.07
N ASN A 399 6.14 32.05 60.05
CA ASN A 399 5.10 31.07 60.32
C ASN A 399 4.02 31.17 59.25
N LYS A 400 3.61 30.03 58.68
CA LYS A 400 2.48 29.98 57.76
C LYS A 400 1.18 30.30 58.51
N VAL A 401 0.33 31.11 57.90
CA VAL A 401 -0.97 31.54 58.46
C VAL A 401 -2.10 31.00 57.58
N PRO A 402 -3.12 30.34 58.17
CA PRO A 402 -4.31 29.97 57.44
C PRO A 402 -5.03 31.21 56.89
N VAL A 403 -5.54 31.16 55.66
CA VAL A 403 -6.19 32.29 54.99
C VAL A 403 -7.29 32.93 55.85
N GLN A 404 -8.05 32.12 56.60
CA GLN A 404 -9.14 32.59 57.48
C GLN A 404 -8.67 33.44 58.67
N LYS A 405 -7.36 33.43 58.97
CA LYS A 405 -6.75 34.21 60.06
C LYS A 405 -5.94 35.39 59.54
N VAL A 406 -5.84 35.56 58.22
CA VAL A 406 -4.97 36.57 57.59
C VAL A 406 -5.45 38.00 57.86
N ASP A 407 -6.76 38.25 57.87
CA ASP A 407 -7.32 39.59 58.10
C ASP A 407 -6.88 40.21 59.44
N ARG A 408 -6.50 39.39 60.42
CA ARG A 408 -5.97 39.86 61.72
C ARG A 408 -4.60 40.52 61.60
N TYR A 409 -3.91 40.34 60.48
CA TYR A 409 -2.55 40.80 60.23
C TYR A 409 -2.46 41.76 59.05
N THR A 410 -3.53 41.92 58.26
CA THR A 410 -3.65 42.95 57.23
C THR A 410 -3.90 44.29 57.90
N LYS A 411 -2.95 45.21 57.80
CA LYS A 411 -3.07 46.58 58.33
C LYS A 411 -3.86 47.45 57.35
N SER A 412 -5.05 47.01 56.96
CA SER A 412 -5.92 47.71 56.02
C SER A 412 -7.35 47.77 56.55
N GLU A 413 -8.06 48.85 56.23
CA GLU A 413 -9.51 48.94 56.42
C GLU A 413 -10.26 48.01 55.45
N LYS A 414 -9.64 47.64 54.33
CA LYS A 414 -10.19 46.70 53.35
C LYS A 414 -9.90 45.26 53.76
N SER A 415 -10.91 44.40 53.62
CA SER A 415 -10.73 42.96 53.82
C SER A 415 -9.79 42.34 52.77
N LEU A 416 -9.18 41.20 53.09
CA LEU A 416 -8.37 40.45 52.10
C LEU A 416 -9.17 40.11 50.83
N ASP A 417 -10.48 39.88 51.00
CA ASP A 417 -11.41 39.60 49.90
C ASP A 417 -11.60 40.81 48.99
N GLU A 418 -11.62 42.04 49.52
CA GLU A 418 -11.64 43.25 48.71
C GLU A 418 -10.31 43.49 47.97
N ILE A 419 -9.18 43.10 48.55
CA ILE A 419 -7.85 43.35 47.99
C ILE A 419 -7.53 42.34 46.88
N LEU A 420 -7.78 41.05 47.12
CA LEU A 420 -7.36 39.96 46.24
C LEU A 420 -8.51 39.29 45.50
N GLY A 421 -9.75 39.47 45.97
CA GLY A 421 -10.91 38.77 45.45
C GLY A 421 -10.68 37.27 45.38
N LYS A 422 -10.89 36.70 44.20
CA LYS A 422 -10.71 35.27 43.96
C LYS A 422 -9.22 34.83 43.89
N GLN A 423 -8.27 35.76 43.80
CA GLN A 423 -6.85 35.42 43.75
C GLN A 423 -6.27 35.05 45.12
N LYS A 424 -6.97 35.31 46.23
CA LYS A 424 -6.49 35.02 47.60
C LYS A 424 -6.04 33.56 47.77
N ASP A 425 -6.70 32.63 47.09
CA ASP A 425 -6.37 31.21 47.17
C ASP A 425 -5.06 30.84 46.45
N LEU A 426 -4.51 31.73 45.63
CA LEU A 426 -3.25 31.54 44.89
C LEU A 426 -2.02 31.95 45.70
N TYR A 427 -2.18 32.30 46.98
CA TYR A 427 -1.09 32.72 47.85
C TYR A 427 -0.96 31.83 49.09
N ASN A 428 0.28 31.57 49.47
CA ASN A 428 0.61 31.17 50.82
C ASN A 428 0.92 32.42 51.65
N TYR A 429 0.39 32.45 52.87
CA TYR A 429 0.50 33.59 53.76
C TYR A 429 1.50 33.28 54.86
N PHE A 430 2.53 34.12 54.99
CA PHE A 430 3.60 33.96 55.98
C PHE A 430 3.67 35.18 56.88
N LEU A 431 3.69 34.94 58.19
CA LEU A 431 3.86 35.97 59.19
C LEU A 431 5.30 36.00 59.67
N ILE A 432 5.99 37.08 59.33
CA ILE A 432 7.37 37.35 59.73
C ILE A 432 7.35 38.04 61.09
N ASN A 433 7.92 37.37 62.09
CA ASN A 433 8.11 37.91 63.43
C ASN A 433 9.51 38.52 63.54
N LYS A 434 9.61 39.84 63.69
CA LYS A 434 10.89 40.56 63.80
C LYS A 434 11.39 40.74 65.25
N GLY A 435 10.69 40.19 66.25
CA GLY A 435 11.04 40.29 67.69
C GLY A 435 9.94 40.94 68.54
N PHE A 436 10.09 40.89 69.87
CA PHE A 436 9.05 41.25 70.85
C PHE A 436 8.48 42.68 70.71
N PHE A 437 9.33 43.65 70.33
CA PHE A 437 8.94 45.06 70.21
C PHE A 437 8.70 45.51 68.76
N LYS A 438 8.86 44.62 67.77
CA LYS A 438 8.71 44.96 66.35
C LYS A 438 7.39 44.42 65.81
N LYS A 439 6.69 45.24 65.03
CA LYS A 439 5.44 44.84 64.37
C LYS A 439 5.69 43.62 63.47
N LYS A 440 4.82 42.62 63.57
CA LYS A 440 4.81 41.49 62.64
C LYS A 440 4.46 41.99 61.23
N GLN A 441 4.98 41.29 60.22
CA GLN A 441 4.75 41.60 58.82
C GLN A 441 4.15 40.38 58.12
N LEU A 442 3.05 40.60 57.40
CA LEU A 442 2.42 39.59 56.55
C LEU A 442 3.05 39.67 55.15
N CYS A 443 3.54 38.54 54.67
CA CYS A 443 3.99 38.35 53.30
C CYS A 443 3.12 37.30 52.61
N LEU A 444 2.80 37.56 51.34
CA LEU A 444 2.02 36.68 50.48
C LEU A 444 2.96 36.16 49.42
N VAL A 445 3.08 34.85 49.28
CA VAL A 445 3.93 34.23 48.26
C VAL A 445 3.03 33.49 47.29
N ASN A 446 3.08 33.87 46.00
CA ASN A 446 2.25 33.24 44.98
C ASN A 446 2.66 31.78 44.78
N ILE A 447 1.70 30.85 44.82
CA ILE A 447 1.99 29.41 44.79
C ILE A 447 2.51 28.92 43.44
N TYR A 448 2.35 29.69 42.36
CA TYR A 448 2.78 29.29 41.01
C TYR A 448 4.06 30.00 40.57
N SER A 449 4.20 31.29 40.88
CA SER A 449 5.35 32.09 40.45
C SER A 449 6.44 32.26 41.51
N GLY A 450 6.14 31.98 42.79
CA GLY A 450 7.04 32.26 43.90
C GLY A 450 7.25 33.75 44.20
N LYS A 451 6.58 34.66 43.46
CA LYS A 451 6.65 36.10 43.71
C LYS A 451 6.10 36.44 45.09
N ILE A 452 6.77 37.37 45.76
CA ILE A 452 6.46 37.80 47.13
C ILE A 452 5.80 39.17 47.10
N PHE A 453 4.76 39.32 47.91
CA PHE A 453 4.01 40.55 48.05
C PHE A 453 3.78 40.89 49.52
N THR A 454 3.50 42.17 49.79
CA THR A 454 2.98 42.68 51.06
C THR A 454 1.70 43.47 50.80
N ILE A 455 0.92 43.70 51.85
CA ILE A 455 -0.25 44.59 51.79
C ILE A 455 0.12 45.90 52.50
N LEU A 456 0.10 47.01 51.74
CA LEU A 456 0.34 48.37 52.21
C LEU A 456 -0.83 49.25 51.77
N ASP A 457 -1.44 49.97 52.71
CA ASP A 457 -2.59 50.87 52.49
C ASP A 457 -3.74 50.26 51.66
N GLY A 458 -4.00 48.96 51.87
CA GLY A 458 -5.05 48.22 51.16
C GLY A 458 -4.74 47.90 49.70
N LYS A 459 -3.47 47.97 49.30
CA LYS A 459 -2.98 47.54 47.98
C LYS A 459 -1.94 46.43 48.13
N LEU A 460 -1.90 45.56 47.13
CA LEU A 460 -0.88 44.52 47.00
C LEU A 460 0.36 45.13 46.34
N GLU A 461 1.50 45.07 47.01
CA GLU A 461 2.79 45.56 46.51
C GLU A 461 3.82 44.42 46.47
N GLU A 462 4.59 44.33 45.38
CA GLU A 462 5.68 43.35 45.26
C GLU A 462 6.78 43.70 46.26
N TYR A 463 7.27 42.68 46.97
CA TYR A 463 8.03 42.84 48.22
C TYR A 463 9.45 43.36 48.06
#